data_AF-A0A947JXE5-F1
#
_entry.id   AF-A0A947JXE5-F1
#
_cell.length_a   1.000
_cell.length_b   1.000
_cell.length_c   1.000
_cell.angle_alpha   90.00
_cell.angle_beta   90.00
_cell.angle_gamma   90.00
#
_symmetry.space_group_name_H-M   'P 1'
#
loop_
_entity.id
_entity.type
_entity.pdbx_description
1 polymer ?
#
loop_
_entity_poly.entity_id
_entity_poly.type
_entity_poly.pdbx_seq_one_letter_code
_entity_poly.pdbx_strand_id
1 'polypeptide(L)'
;MGHSHDHGGHSHGEENLSDRQLIFAVAINVLLTVAQIIGGVLSGSLALIADALHNFSDAASLGLAWFARRIGRRPADKLMTFGYAQGEVVAALINLTTLLIIGFYLLVEAINRFADPQPVEGWTVIGVAGIALVIDLVTAFITHRGASDSINMKAAFLHNVSDAMASVGVIAAGVLILLYDFYLADLIITVVIAGYVIWQGLSLMPRTVRLLMGAVPDEVEFDQIVHALQEHDGIAGVHHVHVWNLGEHHRALEVHLTPSTSSLQAFERLKQPIRDMLLEKFGIAHATLEACLATECDDQLIPTHPPASDPDH
;
A
#
# COMPACT_ATOMS: atom_id res chain seq x y z
N MET A 1 -24.16 -20.36 2.04
CA MET A 1 -22.79 -20.53 1.50
C MET A 1 -22.52 -19.30 0.67
N GLY A 2 -21.83 -18.32 1.25
CA GLY A 2 -21.49 -17.07 0.58
C GLY A 2 -20.00 -16.81 0.80
N HIS A 3 -19.24 -16.93 -0.28
CA HIS A 3 -17.82 -16.62 -0.32
C HIS A 3 -17.65 -15.10 -0.43
N SER A 4 -17.04 -14.48 0.59
CA SER A 4 -16.59 -13.09 0.55
C SER A 4 -15.21 -13.06 -0.12
N HIS A 5 -15.13 -12.38 -1.26
CA HIS A 5 -13.86 -12.07 -1.91
C HIS A 5 -13.25 -10.82 -1.29
N ASP A 6 -11.99 -10.98 -0.93
CA ASP A 6 -11.16 -10.06 -0.17
C ASP A 6 -10.24 -9.33 -1.15
N HIS A 7 -10.35 -8.00 -1.24
CA HIS A 7 -9.48 -7.17 -2.06
C HIS A 7 -8.46 -6.49 -1.16
N GLY A 8 -7.21 -6.95 -1.29
CA GLY A 8 -6.08 -6.46 -0.50
C GLY A 8 -5.87 -4.96 -0.70
N GLY A 9 -6.04 -4.18 0.37
CA GLY A 9 -5.57 -2.81 0.51
C GLY A 9 -4.55 -2.75 1.64
N HIS A 10 -3.42 -2.09 1.40
CA HIS A 10 -2.38 -1.86 2.41
C HIS A 10 -2.83 -0.81 3.42
N SER A 11 -3.87 -1.15 4.20
CA SER A 11 -4.23 -0.39 5.38
C SER A 11 -3.32 -0.84 6.53
N HIS A 12 -2.33 -0.02 6.88
CA HIS A 12 -1.70 -0.10 8.19
C HIS A 12 -2.69 0.46 9.23
N GLY A 13 -3.73 -0.33 9.48
CA GLY A 13 -4.86 -0.07 10.36
C GLY A 13 -5.02 -1.22 11.34
N GLU A 14 -4.06 -1.31 12.26
CA GLU A 14 -4.24 -1.70 13.65
C GLU A 14 -5.68 -1.59 14.18
N GLU A 15 -6.46 -2.67 14.09
CA GLU A 15 -7.78 -2.76 14.74
C GLU A 15 -7.90 -3.91 15.76
N ASN A 16 -6.81 -4.55 16.17
CA ASN A 16 -6.85 -5.56 17.26
C ASN A 16 -5.62 -5.59 18.18
N LEU A 17 -4.71 -4.60 18.09
CA LEU A 17 -3.61 -4.42 19.05
C LEU A 17 -3.92 -3.21 19.93
N SER A 18 -3.69 -3.32 21.23
CA SER A 18 -3.79 -2.14 22.10
C SER A 18 -2.74 -1.13 21.63
N ASP A 19 -3.06 0.17 21.50
CA ASP A 19 -2.12 1.24 21.07
C ASP A 19 -0.71 1.12 21.69
N ARG A 20 -0.63 0.66 22.94
CA ARG A 20 0.65 0.36 23.64
C ARG A 20 1.49 -0.75 23.00
N GLN A 21 0.89 -1.82 22.50
CA GLN A 21 1.55 -2.94 21.84
C GLN A 21 2.13 -2.52 20.48
N LEU A 22 1.40 -1.69 19.72
CA LEU A 22 1.90 -1.09 18.49
C LEU A 22 3.11 -0.20 18.74
N ILE A 23 2.98 0.75 19.67
CA ILE A 23 4.07 1.66 20.00
C ILE A 23 5.30 0.88 20.43
N PHE A 24 5.11 -0.21 21.18
CA PHE A 24 6.19 -1.10 21.59
C PHE A 24 6.82 -1.84 20.40
N ALA A 25 6.01 -2.40 19.49
CA ALA A 25 6.49 -3.09 18.29
C ALA A 25 7.29 -2.14 17.37
N VAL A 26 6.76 -0.94 17.12
CA VAL A 26 7.45 0.11 16.36
C VAL A 26 8.74 0.53 17.03
N ALA A 27 8.74 0.73 18.35
CA ALA A 27 9.94 1.11 19.09
C ALA A 27 11.03 0.03 19.04
N ILE A 28 10.66 -1.25 19.14
CA ILE A 28 11.58 -2.38 18.97
C ILE A 28 12.16 -2.38 17.56
N ASN A 29 11.33 -2.24 16.52
CA ASN A 29 11.82 -2.31 15.14
C ASN A 29 12.77 -1.14 14.83
N VAL A 30 12.47 0.07 15.32
CA VAL A 30 13.36 1.22 15.20
C VAL A 30 14.69 0.98 15.93
N LEU A 31 14.65 0.42 17.14
CA LEU A 31 15.87 0.13 17.89
C LEU A 31 16.72 -0.95 17.22
N LEU A 32 16.08 -1.98 16.67
CA LEU A 32 16.71 -3.03 15.90
C LEU A 32 17.37 -2.46 14.64
N THR A 33 16.63 -1.65 13.88
CA THR A 33 17.13 -0.91 12.71
C THR A 33 18.40 -0.14 13.03
N VAL A 34 18.42 0.61 14.14
CA VAL A 34 19.61 1.37 14.57
C VAL A 34 20.77 0.43 14.90
N ALA A 35 20.51 -0.69 15.59
CA ALA A 35 21.53 -1.69 15.89
C ALA A 35 22.10 -2.33 14.62
N GLN A 36 21.27 -2.60 13.61
CA GLN A 36 21.68 -3.15 12.32
C GLN A 36 22.49 -2.14 11.49
N ILE A 37 22.10 -0.86 11.47
CA ILE A 37 22.91 0.19 10.82
C ILE A 37 24.29 0.27 11.48
N ILE A 38 24.35 0.35 12.81
CA ILE A 38 25.62 0.41 13.54
C ILE A 38 26.45 -0.84 13.30
N GLY A 39 25.84 -2.02 13.43
CA GLY A 39 26.49 -3.30 13.17
C GLY A 39 26.99 -3.41 11.73
N GLY A 40 26.26 -2.86 10.77
CA GLY A 40 26.56 -2.96 9.35
C GLY A 40 27.73 -2.06 8.99
N VAL A 41 27.77 -0.85 9.54
CA VAL A 41 28.92 0.05 9.39
C VAL A 41 30.16 -0.50 10.09
N LEU A 42 30.03 -1.01 11.33
CA LEU A 42 31.18 -1.53 12.09
C LEU A 42 31.75 -2.82 11.47
N SER A 43 30.89 -3.72 11.04
CA SER A 43 31.31 -4.97 10.38
C SER A 43 31.70 -4.77 8.92
N GLY A 44 31.33 -3.63 8.33
CA GLY A 44 31.32 -3.45 6.89
C GLY A 44 30.41 -4.48 6.20
N SER A 45 29.22 -4.80 6.71
CA SER A 45 28.28 -5.69 6.01
C SER A 45 27.24 -4.87 5.26
N LEU A 46 27.21 -5.01 3.93
CA LEU A 46 26.15 -4.39 3.13
C LEU A 46 24.83 -5.13 3.33
N ALA A 47 24.87 -6.44 3.60
CA ALA A 47 23.65 -7.23 3.81
C ALA A 47 22.91 -6.76 5.07
N LEU A 48 23.65 -6.48 6.14
CA LEU A 48 23.07 -5.95 7.37
C LEU A 48 22.54 -4.53 7.20
N ILE A 49 23.22 -3.69 6.40
CA ILE A 49 22.71 -2.35 6.05
C ILE A 49 21.44 -2.46 5.19
N ALA A 50 21.40 -3.38 4.22
CA ALA A 50 20.24 -3.59 3.37
C ALA A 50 19.00 -3.99 4.17
N ASP A 51 19.16 -4.94 5.08
CA ASP A 51 18.11 -5.38 6.00
C ASP A 51 17.65 -4.24 6.92
N ALA A 52 18.60 -3.47 7.47
CA ALA A 52 18.29 -2.32 8.31
C ALA A 52 17.51 -1.23 7.55
N LEU A 53 17.88 -0.94 6.30
CA LEU A 53 17.23 0.10 5.52
C LEU A 53 15.82 -0.31 5.06
N HIS A 54 15.59 -1.60 4.84
CA HIS A 54 14.24 -2.14 4.63
C HIS A 54 13.37 -1.91 5.87
N ASN A 55 13.82 -2.39 7.03
CA ASN A 55 13.12 -2.23 8.31
C ASN A 55 12.90 -0.76 8.69
N PHE A 56 13.87 0.10 8.39
CA PHE A 56 13.74 1.55 8.54
C PHE A 56 12.63 2.11 7.68
N SER A 57 12.57 1.72 6.40
CA SER A 57 11.54 2.22 5.49
C SER A 57 10.15 1.78 5.93
N ASP A 58 10.00 0.58 6.49
CA ASP A 58 8.71 0.12 7.02
C ASP A 58 8.31 0.93 8.26
N ALA A 59 9.24 1.18 9.19
CA ALA A 59 8.99 2.06 10.32
C ALA A 59 8.68 3.51 9.89
N ALA A 60 9.39 4.03 8.89
CA ALA A 60 9.16 5.34 8.32
C ALA A 60 7.78 5.43 7.65
N SER A 61 7.36 4.37 6.95
CA SER A 61 6.04 4.27 6.32
C SER A 61 4.91 4.37 7.36
N LEU A 62 5.06 3.71 8.51
CA LEU A 62 4.10 3.77 9.62
C LEU A 62 4.05 5.17 10.22
N GLY A 63 5.20 5.80 10.43
CA GLY A 63 5.29 7.18 10.93
C GLY A 63 4.64 8.18 9.96
N LEU A 64 4.91 8.03 8.66
CA LEU A 64 4.31 8.82 7.59
C LEU A 64 2.80 8.59 7.50
N ALA A 65 2.33 7.35 7.58
CA ALA A 65 0.92 7.00 7.58
C ALA A 65 0.19 7.60 8.79
N TRP A 66 0.78 7.52 9.99
CA TRP A 66 0.22 8.14 11.19
C TRP A 66 0.12 9.67 11.04
N PHE A 67 1.18 10.31 10.55
CA PHE A 67 1.20 11.75 10.32
C PHE A 67 0.20 12.17 9.25
N ALA A 68 0.13 11.43 8.15
CA ALA A 68 -0.80 11.67 7.06
C ALA A 68 -2.25 11.48 7.51
N ARG A 69 -2.56 10.43 8.29
CA ARG A 69 -3.89 10.22 8.87
C ARG A 69 -4.30 11.34 9.82
N ARG A 70 -3.34 11.86 10.61
CA ARG A 70 -3.58 13.03 11.46
C ARG A 70 -3.93 14.28 10.65
N ILE A 71 -3.31 14.44 9.49
CA ILE A 71 -3.61 15.54 8.55
C ILE A 71 -4.94 15.27 7.82
N GLY A 72 -5.21 14.05 7.37
CA GLY A 72 -6.40 13.66 6.64
C GLY A 72 -7.70 13.82 7.44
N ARG A 73 -7.63 13.70 8.77
CA ARG A 73 -8.75 13.99 9.69
C ARG A 73 -9.08 15.48 9.84
N ARG A 74 -8.30 16.38 9.24
CA ARG A 74 -8.63 17.81 9.26
C ARG A 74 -9.85 18.07 8.38
N PRO A 75 -10.79 18.91 8.83
CA PRO A 75 -11.94 19.28 8.02
C PRO A 75 -11.47 20.01 6.76
N ALA A 76 -12.29 19.96 5.71
CA ALA A 76 -12.08 20.73 4.50
C ALA A 76 -12.01 22.24 4.80
N ASP A 77 -11.20 22.95 4.02
CA ASP A 77 -11.08 24.40 4.09
C ASP A 77 -11.16 25.02 2.67
N LYS A 78 -10.96 26.33 2.58
CA LYS A 78 -11.09 27.07 1.31
C LYS A 78 -10.01 26.73 0.28
N LEU A 79 -8.88 26.17 0.72
CA LEU A 79 -7.77 25.76 -0.14
C LEU A 79 -7.89 24.29 -0.52
N MET A 80 -8.40 23.46 0.39
CA MET A 80 -8.63 22.01 0.22
C MET A 80 -10.10 21.68 0.44
N THR A 81 -10.91 21.89 -0.60
CA THR A 81 -12.39 21.77 -0.53
C THR A 81 -12.89 20.34 -0.32
N PHE A 82 -12.12 19.35 -0.74
CA PHE A 82 -12.36 17.92 -0.44
C PHE A 82 -11.66 17.43 0.83
N GLY A 83 -10.98 18.32 1.55
CA GLY A 83 -10.15 17.96 2.71
C GLY A 83 -8.79 17.42 2.32
N TYR A 84 -8.14 16.75 3.28
CA TYR A 84 -6.72 16.41 3.20
C TYR A 84 -6.45 14.90 3.06
N ALA A 85 -7.48 14.11 2.72
CA ALA A 85 -7.39 12.65 2.66
C ALA A 85 -6.36 12.13 1.64
N GLN A 86 -6.16 12.82 0.51
CA GLN A 86 -5.12 12.48 -0.46
C GLN A 86 -3.69 12.56 0.08
N GLY A 87 -3.47 13.24 1.22
CA GLY A 87 -2.17 13.29 1.88
C GLY A 87 -1.61 11.92 2.28
N GLU A 88 -2.47 10.94 2.56
CA GLU A 88 -2.08 9.54 2.83
C GLU A 88 -1.44 8.89 1.60
N VAL A 89 -2.04 9.09 0.42
CA VAL A 89 -1.53 8.54 -0.84
C VAL A 89 -0.20 9.19 -1.21
N VAL A 90 -0.06 10.50 -0.99
CA VAL A 90 1.22 11.22 -1.20
C VAL A 90 2.31 10.69 -0.28
N ALA A 91 1.99 10.46 1.00
CA ALA A 91 2.93 9.91 1.97
C ALA A 91 3.39 8.50 1.57
N ALA A 92 2.46 7.64 1.11
CA ALA A 92 2.78 6.32 0.57
C ALA A 92 3.70 6.39 -0.66
N LEU A 93 3.45 7.33 -1.59
CA LEU A 93 4.30 7.51 -2.77
C LEU A 93 5.73 7.94 -2.38
N ILE A 94 5.86 8.87 -1.43
CA ILE A 94 7.17 9.30 -0.91
C ILE A 94 7.92 8.09 -0.35
N ASN A 95 7.27 7.28 0.49
CA ASN A 95 7.88 6.08 1.07
C ASN A 95 8.34 5.09 -0.01
N LEU A 96 7.47 4.74 -0.97
CA LEU A 96 7.82 3.83 -2.07
C LEU A 96 8.98 4.36 -2.91
N THR A 97 9.02 5.66 -3.17
CA THR A 97 10.10 6.30 -3.93
C THR A 97 11.42 6.24 -3.15
N THR A 98 11.39 6.54 -1.84
CA THR A 98 12.57 6.42 -0.96
C THR A 98 13.09 4.98 -0.92
N LEU A 99 12.20 4.00 -0.81
CA LEU A 99 12.55 2.58 -0.82
C LEU A 99 13.25 2.17 -2.11
N LEU A 100 12.75 2.62 -3.28
CA LEU A 100 13.41 2.37 -4.56
C LEU A 100 14.79 3.03 -4.65
N ILE A 101 14.92 4.30 -4.23
CA ILE A 101 16.21 5.01 -4.23
C ILE A 101 17.24 4.24 -3.40
N ILE A 102 16.85 3.79 -2.21
CA ILE A 102 17.68 2.98 -1.33
C ILE A 102 18.06 1.65 -1.98
N GLY A 103 17.09 0.93 -2.55
CA GLY A 103 17.35 -0.34 -3.23
C GLY A 103 18.34 -0.21 -4.39
N PHE A 104 18.16 0.80 -5.26
CA PHE A 104 19.10 1.05 -6.35
C PHE A 104 20.47 1.49 -5.86
N TYR A 105 20.55 2.29 -4.79
CA TYR A 105 21.81 2.66 -4.16
C TYR A 105 22.57 1.42 -3.65
N LEU A 106 21.89 0.49 -2.99
CA LEU A 106 22.50 -0.77 -2.51
C LEU A 106 22.99 -1.65 -3.66
N LEU A 107 22.28 -1.70 -4.80
CA LEU A 107 22.75 -2.41 -5.99
C LEU A 107 24.02 -1.79 -6.57
N VAL A 108 24.09 -0.46 -6.65
CA VAL A 108 25.31 0.24 -7.11
C VAL A 108 26.47 -0.02 -6.15
N GLU A 109 26.22 0.04 -4.85
CA GLU A 109 27.24 -0.21 -3.83
C GLU A 109 27.73 -1.66 -3.87
N ALA A 110 26.82 -2.62 -4.12
CA ALA A 110 27.18 -4.00 -4.35
C ALA A 110 28.10 -4.15 -5.58
N ILE A 111 27.79 -3.50 -6.70
CA ILE A 111 28.66 -3.53 -7.89
C ILE A 111 30.04 -2.95 -7.59
N ASN A 112 30.11 -1.82 -6.86
CA ASN A 112 31.39 -1.23 -6.45
C ASN A 112 32.21 -2.18 -5.57
N ARG A 113 31.54 -2.85 -4.63
CA ARG A 113 32.17 -3.79 -3.70
C ARG A 113 32.61 -5.10 -4.36
N PHE A 114 31.95 -5.51 -5.43
CA PHE A 114 32.43 -6.61 -6.26
C PHE A 114 33.77 -6.28 -6.93
N ALA A 115 33.96 -5.02 -7.34
CA ALA A 115 35.19 -4.55 -7.97
C ALA A 115 36.35 -4.35 -6.96
N ASP A 116 36.04 -3.94 -5.72
CA ASP A 116 37.00 -3.80 -4.63
C ASP A 116 36.50 -4.50 -3.34
N PRO A 117 36.77 -5.82 -3.19
CA PRO A 117 36.29 -6.59 -2.05
C PRO A 117 36.85 -6.06 -0.72
N GLN A 118 35.95 -5.64 0.16
CA GLN A 118 36.28 -5.19 1.50
C GLN A 118 36.03 -6.33 2.51
N PRO A 119 36.91 -6.52 3.52
CA PRO A 119 36.70 -7.52 4.55
C PRO A 119 35.45 -7.21 5.37
N VAL A 120 34.73 -8.26 5.76
CA VAL A 120 33.50 -8.18 6.56
C VAL A 120 33.71 -8.91 7.88
N GLU A 121 33.38 -8.27 9.00
CA GLU A 121 33.51 -8.88 10.33
C GLU A 121 32.33 -9.82 10.63
N GLY A 122 32.50 -11.12 10.36
CA GLY A 122 31.42 -12.11 10.44
C GLY A 122 30.77 -12.26 11.83
N TRP A 123 31.50 -12.10 12.94
CA TRP A 123 30.92 -12.24 14.29
C TRP A 123 29.88 -11.15 14.60
N THR A 124 30.17 -9.90 14.23
CA THR A 124 29.24 -8.78 14.39
C THR A 124 28.01 -8.99 13.52
N VAL A 125 28.18 -9.47 12.28
CA VAL A 125 27.05 -9.80 11.37
C VAL A 125 26.13 -10.85 11.98
N ILE A 126 26.68 -11.98 12.43
CA ILE A 126 25.91 -13.08 13.03
C ILE A 126 25.20 -12.60 14.31
N GLY A 127 25.90 -11.87 15.18
CA GLY A 127 25.35 -11.42 16.45
C GLY A 127 24.15 -10.49 16.25
N VAL A 128 24.28 -9.51 15.37
CA VAL A 128 23.21 -8.52 15.13
C VAL A 128 22.06 -9.13 14.35
N ALA A 129 22.32 -9.90 13.29
CA ALA A 129 21.26 -10.60 12.55
C ALA A 129 20.58 -11.69 13.39
N GLY A 130 21.29 -12.30 14.34
CA GLY A 130 20.72 -13.23 15.31
C GLY A 130 19.71 -12.55 16.24
N ILE A 131 19.99 -11.32 16.69
CA ILE A 131 19.04 -10.53 17.49
C ILE A 131 17.81 -10.17 16.64
N ALA A 132 18.00 -9.75 15.40
CA ALA A 132 16.92 -9.47 14.46
C ALA A 132 16.00 -10.69 14.28
N LEU A 133 16.59 -11.84 13.95
CA LEU A 133 15.86 -13.10 13.79
C LEU A 133 15.02 -13.47 15.01
N VAL A 134 15.56 -13.30 16.23
CA VAL A 134 14.80 -13.59 17.45
C VAL A 134 13.59 -12.67 17.59
N ILE A 135 13.75 -11.38 17.30
CA ILE A 135 12.66 -10.40 17.36
C ILE A 135 11.58 -10.73 16.33
N ASP A 136 11.97 -11.01 15.09
CA ASP A 136 11.05 -11.31 13.99
C ASP A 136 10.28 -12.61 14.26
N LEU A 137 10.95 -13.65 14.75
CA LEU A 137 10.30 -14.91 15.12
C LEU A 137 9.33 -14.75 16.29
N VAL A 138 9.68 -13.97 17.32
CA VAL A 138 8.77 -13.67 18.43
C VAL A 138 7.54 -12.92 17.93
N THR A 139 7.74 -11.91 17.08
CA THR A 139 6.64 -11.10 16.54
C THR A 139 5.76 -11.93 15.60
N ALA A 140 6.34 -12.74 14.72
CA ALA A 140 5.64 -13.70 13.87
C ALA A 140 4.83 -14.72 14.69
N PHE A 141 5.39 -15.26 15.78
CA PHE A 141 4.66 -16.19 16.64
C PHE A 141 3.46 -15.54 17.32
N ILE A 142 3.59 -14.28 17.74
CA ILE A 142 2.48 -13.51 18.33
C ILE A 142 1.40 -13.25 17.27
N THR A 143 1.78 -12.82 16.06
CA THR A 143 0.81 -12.48 15.02
C THR A 143 0.16 -13.69 14.37
N HIS A 144 0.85 -14.84 14.33
CA HIS A 144 0.33 -16.10 13.78
C HIS A 144 -1.00 -16.52 14.41
N ARG A 145 -1.15 -16.32 15.73
CA ARG A 145 -2.39 -16.69 16.44
C ARG A 145 -3.61 -15.87 16.03
N GLY A 146 -3.42 -14.65 15.51
CA GLY A 146 -4.49 -13.81 14.98
C GLY A 146 -4.64 -13.90 13.45
N ALA A 147 -3.73 -14.59 12.76
CA ALA A 147 -3.68 -14.61 11.29
C ALA A 147 -4.81 -15.40 10.62
N SER A 148 -5.50 -16.29 11.35
CA SER A 148 -6.70 -16.98 10.84
C SER A 148 -7.92 -16.08 10.78
N ASP A 149 -7.96 -15.08 11.65
CA ASP A 149 -9.18 -14.30 11.93
C ASP A 149 -9.12 -12.89 11.32
N SER A 150 -7.94 -12.44 10.90
CA SER A 150 -7.73 -11.10 10.36
C SER A 150 -6.69 -11.09 9.24
N ILE A 151 -7.07 -10.49 8.12
CA ILE A 151 -6.20 -10.25 6.96
C ILE A 151 -5.01 -9.36 7.34
N ASN A 152 -5.24 -8.37 8.21
CA ASN A 152 -4.17 -7.50 8.72
C ASN A 152 -3.15 -8.29 9.55
N MET A 153 -3.62 -9.19 10.42
CA MET A 153 -2.75 -10.06 11.19
C MET A 153 -1.99 -11.06 10.31
N LYS A 154 -2.64 -11.56 9.26
CA LYS A 154 -2.01 -12.41 8.25
C LYS A 154 -0.91 -11.66 7.49
N ALA A 155 -1.15 -10.42 7.09
CA ALA A 155 -0.16 -9.58 6.43
C ALA A 155 1.04 -9.30 7.35
N ALA A 156 0.79 -8.93 8.61
CA ALA A 156 1.85 -8.72 9.61
C ALA A 156 2.66 -9.99 9.88
N PHE A 157 2.01 -11.16 9.95
CA PHE A 157 2.70 -12.46 10.06
C PHE A 157 3.61 -12.74 8.87
N LEU A 158 3.09 -12.58 7.64
CA LEU A 158 3.87 -12.84 6.42
C LEU A 158 5.07 -11.88 6.28
N HIS A 159 4.91 -10.62 6.68
CA HIS A 159 6.00 -9.64 6.70
C HIS A 159 7.12 -10.07 7.66
N ASN A 160 6.81 -10.34 8.94
CA ASN A 160 7.82 -10.77 9.91
C ASN A 160 8.51 -12.10 9.50
N VAL A 161 7.80 -12.99 8.79
CA VAL A 161 8.40 -14.22 8.25
C VAL A 161 9.39 -13.89 7.12
N SER A 162 9.08 -12.91 6.26
CA SER A 162 10.00 -12.41 5.24
C SER A 162 11.27 -11.83 5.87
N ASP A 163 11.14 -11.03 6.92
CA ASP A 163 12.28 -10.38 7.60
C ASP A 163 13.13 -11.40 8.35
N ALA A 164 12.48 -12.38 9.00
CA ALA A 164 13.17 -13.53 9.58
C ALA A 164 13.96 -14.31 8.51
N MET A 165 13.42 -14.47 7.31
CA MET A 165 14.13 -15.13 6.21
C MET A 165 15.33 -14.31 5.71
N ALA A 166 15.20 -12.99 5.63
CA ALA A 166 16.31 -12.09 5.31
C ALA A 166 17.42 -12.22 6.38
N SER A 167 17.07 -12.17 7.66
CA SER A 167 17.97 -12.39 8.79
C SER A 167 18.69 -13.74 8.72
N VAL A 168 18.00 -14.83 8.37
CA VAL A 168 18.63 -16.15 8.14
C VAL A 168 19.66 -16.09 7.02
N GLY A 169 19.34 -15.40 5.91
CA GLY A 169 20.28 -15.17 4.82
C GLY A 169 21.54 -14.43 5.27
N VAL A 170 21.39 -13.36 6.06
CA VAL A 170 22.50 -12.57 6.60
C VAL A 170 23.37 -13.40 7.56
N ILE A 171 22.75 -14.20 8.45
CA ILE A 171 23.47 -15.12 9.34
C ILE A 171 24.25 -16.15 8.52
N ALA A 172 23.63 -16.74 7.49
CA ALA A 172 24.30 -17.70 6.62
C ALA A 172 25.53 -17.07 5.92
N ALA A 173 25.42 -15.82 5.45
CA ALA A 173 26.58 -15.09 4.93
C ALA A 173 27.67 -14.90 5.98
N GLY A 174 27.32 -14.46 7.19
CA GLY A 174 28.27 -14.31 8.30
C GLY A 174 29.00 -15.63 8.64
N VAL A 175 28.29 -16.76 8.66
CA VAL A 175 28.89 -18.09 8.90
C VAL A 175 29.87 -18.47 7.79
N LEU A 176 29.50 -18.24 6.52
CA LEU A 176 30.38 -18.51 5.38
C LEU A 176 31.65 -17.64 5.41
N ILE A 177 31.52 -16.38 5.85
CA ILE A 177 32.66 -15.49 6.04
C ILE A 177 33.60 -16.02 7.13
N LEU A 178 33.07 -16.45 8.29
CA LEU A 178 33.91 -16.96 9.38
C LEU A 178 34.62 -18.29 9.06
N LEU A 179 33.97 -19.18 8.30
CA LEU A 179 34.51 -20.51 8.01
C LEU A 179 35.43 -20.54 6.78
N TYR A 180 35.18 -19.68 5.80
CA TYR A 180 35.81 -19.78 4.47
C TYR A 180 36.38 -18.47 3.94
N ASP A 181 36.33 -17.37 4.70
CA ASP A 181 36.68 -16.02 4.22
C ASP A 181 35.90 -15.64 2.95
N PHE A 182 34.67 -16.17 2.81
CA PHE A 182 33.86 -16.00 1.61
C PHE A 182 33.07 -14.68 1.67
N TYR A 183 33.78 -13.55 1.55
CA TYR A 183 33.21 -12.19 1.60
C TYR A 183 32.15 -11.91 0.53
N LEU A 184 32.16 -12.66 -0.57
CA LEU A 184 31.14 -12.55 -1.62
C LEU A 184 29.75 -13.00 -1.14
N ALA A 185 29.65 -13.76 -0.04
CA ALA A 185 28.36 -14.13 0.53
C ALA A 185 27.54 -12.89 0.96
N ASP A 186 28.18 -11.91 1.61
CA ASP A 186 27.53 -10.65 2.01
C ASP A 186 26.96 -9.92 0.78
N LEU A 187 27.73 -9.91 -0.31
CA LEU A 187 27.32 -9.29 -1.55
C LEU A 187 26.08 -9.96 -2.16
N ILE A 188 26.08 -11.29 -2.25
CA ILE A 188 24.97 -12.05 -2.82
C ILE A 188 23.69 -11.78 -2.03
N ILE A 189 23.77 -11.84 -0.70
CA ILE A 189 22.62 -11.55 0.17
C ILE A 189 22.16 -10.10 0.02
N THR A 190 23.08 -9.14 -0.06
CA THR A 190 22.75 -7.73 -0.32
C THR A 190 21.95 -7.57 -1.61
N VAL A 191 22.39 -8.20 -2.70
CA VAL A 191 21.70 -8.11 -4.01
C VAL A 191 20.32 -8.77 -3.95
N VAL A 192 20.18 -9.89 -3.24
CA VAL A 192 18.89 -10.56 -3.05
C VAL A 192 17.92 -9.67 -2.26
N ILE A 193 18.34 -9.10 -1.13
CA ILE A 193 17.51 -8.20 -0.31
C ILE A 193 17.15 -6.94 -1.11
N ALA A 194 18.13 -6.29 -1.75
CA ALA A 194 17.89 -5.09 -2.55
C ALA A 194 16.95 -5.37 -3.74
N GLY A 195 17.11 -6.51 -4.41
CA GLY A 195 16.24 -6.93 -5.51
C GLY A 195 14.80 -7.18 -5.05
N TYR A 196 14.62 -7.83 -3.90
CA TYR A 196 13.31 -8.03 -3.29
C TYR A 196 12.63 -6.70 -2.96
N VAL A 197 13.36 -5.79 -2.31
CA VAL A 197 12.87 -4.45 -1.95
C VAL A 197 12.48 -3.63 -3.19
N ILE A 198 13.28 -3.66 -4.25
CA ILE A 198 12.97 -2.98 -5.52
C ILE A 198 11.70 -3.58 -6.15
N TRP A 199 11.60 -4.91 -6.21
CA TRP A 199 10.43 -5.59 -6.74
C TRP A 199 9.16 -5.21 -5.97
N GLN A 200 9.23 -5.20 -4.64
CA GLN A 200 8.14 -4.75 -3.78
C GLN A 200 7.74 -3.31 -4.11
N GLY A 201 8.71 -2.37 -4.15
CA GLY A 201 8.46 -0.98 -4.49
C GLY A 201 7.80 -0.80 -5.86
N LEU A 202 8.30 -1.49 -6.90
CA LEU A 202 7.76 -1.44 -8.26
C LEU A 202 6.38 -2.10 -8.38
N SER A 203 6.10 -3.15 -7.62
CA SER A 203 4.79 -3.81 -7.64
C SER A 203 3.68 -2.92 -7.05
N LEU A 204 4.01 -2.11 -6.04
CA LEU A 204 3.05 -1.25 -5.34
C LEU A 204 2.88 0.13 -6.00
N MET A 205 3.91 0.62 -6.68
CA MET A 205 3.93 1.97 -7.27
C MET A 205 2.79 2.25 -8.26
N PRO A 206 2.43 1.37 -9.22
CA PRO A 206 1.34 1.63 -10.16
C PRO A 206 -0.01 1.87 -9.47
N ARG A 207 -0.27 1.15 -8.37
CA ARG A 207 -1.50 1.33 -7.59
C ARG A 207 -1.54 2.70 -6.93
N THR A 208 -0.46 3.09 -6.26
CA THR A 208 -0.35 4.40 -5.59
C THR A 208 -0.44 5.56 -6.58
N VAL A 209 0.21 5.44 -7.74
CA VAL A 209 0.13 6.45 -8.81
C VAL A 209 -1.29 6.55 -9.38
N ARG A 210 -1.97 5.42 -9.62
CA ARG A 210 -3.38 5.42 -10.07
C ARG A 210 -4.29 6.13 -9.07
N LEU A 211 -4.11 5.91 -7.77
CA LEU A 211 -4.87 6.62 -6.73
C LEU A 211 -4.65 8.13 -6.78
N LEU A 212 -3.42 8.60 -7.00
CA LEU A 212 -3.13 10.04 -7.16
C LEU A 212 -3.69 10.63 -8.46
N MET A 213 -3.73 9.84 -9.53
CA MET A 213 -4.34 10.24 -10.79
C MET A 213 -5.88 10.29 -10.74
N GLY A 214 -6.49 9.94 -9.60
CA GLY A 214 -7.94 9.86 -9.46
C GLY A 214 -8.55 8.72 -10.29
N ALA A 215 -7.79 7.64 -10.51
CA ALA A 215 -8.29 6.49 -11.24
C ALA A 215 -9.53 5.90 -10.56
N VAL A 216 -10.42 5.38 -11.41
CA VAL A 216 -11.59 4.59 -11.02
C VAL A 216 -11.12 3.39 -10.16
N PRO A 217 -11.88 2.98 -9.13
CA PRO A 217 -11.67 1.70 -8.43
C PRO A 217 -11.64 0.50 -9.38
N ASP A 218 -11.36 -0.71 -8.87
CA ASP A 218 -11.29 -1.96 -9.65
C ASP A 218 -12.37 -2.01 -10.75
N GLU A 219 -12.00 -2.35 -11.99
CA GLU A 219 -12.83 -2.20 -13.20
C GLU A 219 -14.25 -2.78 -13.04
N VAL A 220 -14.34 -3.90 -12.33
CA VAL A 220 -15.58 -4.62 -12.04
C VAL A 220 -16.57 -3.80 -11.20
N GLU A 221 -16.10 -2.88 -10.36
CA GLU A 221 -16.97 -2.01 -9.55
C GLU A 221 -17.59 -0.88 -10.39
N PHE A 222 -16.89 -0.37 -11.41
CA PHE A 222 -17.40 0.71 -12.26
C PHE A 222 -18.66 0.29 -13.03
N ASP A 223 -18.58 -0.85 -13.72
CA ASP A 223 -19.70 -1.37 -14.50
C ASP A 223 -20.91 -1.68 -13.59
N GLN A 224 -20.68 -2.15 -12.36
CA GLN A 224 -21.73 -2.38 -11.38
C GLN A 224 -22.41 -1.08 -10.93
N ILE A 225 -21.65 0.01 -10.74
CA ILE A 225 -22.20 1.33 -10.41
C ILE A 225 -23.08 1.83 -11.55
N VAL A 226 -22.59 1.77 -12.79
CA VAL A 226 -23.33 2.20 -13.99
C VAL A 226 -24.62 1.39 -14.12
N HIS A 227 -24.54 0.07 -13.99
CA HIS A 227 -25.69 -0.81 -14.10
C HIS A 227 -26.73 -0.53 -13.01
N ALA A 228 -26.30 -0.35 -11.76
CA ALA A 228 -27.20 -0.02 -10.65
C ALA A 228 -27.90 1.34 -10.83
N LEU A 229 -27.24 2.32 -11.46
CA LEU A 229 -27.85 3.61 -11.81
C LEU A 229 -28.86 3.48 -12.95
N GLN A 230 -28.56 2.64 -13.96
CA GLN A 230 -29.46 2.39 -15.09
C GLN A 230 -30.73 1.62 -14.67
N GLU A 231 -30.62 0.71 -13.71
CA GLU A 231 -31.74 -0.08 -13.19
C GLU A 231 -32.60 0.69 -12.17
N HIS A 232 -32.17 1.88 -11.73
CA HIS A 232 -32.91 2.63 -10.73
C HIS A 232 -34.22 3.20 -11.31
N ASP A 233 -35.34 2.89 -10.66
CA ASP A 233 -36.67 3.40 -11.03
C ASP A 233 -36.66 4.93 -11.16
N GLY A 234 -37.18 5.43 -12.28
CA GLY A 234 -37.26 6.87 -12.59
C GLY A 234 -36.06 7.44 -13.35
N ILE A 235 -35.05 6.62 -13.67
CA ILE A 235 -33.95 6.95 -14.57
C ILE A 235 -34.21 6.31 -15.95
N ALA A 236 -34.11 7.10 -17.01
CA ALA A 236 -34.22 6.65 -18.40
C ALA A 236 -32.85 6.56 -19.11
N GLY A 237 -31.83 7.22 -18.57
CA GLY A 237 -30.49 7.21 -19.15
C GLY A 237 -29.42 7.66 -18.16
N VAL A 238 -28.22 7.14 -18.35
CA VAL A 238 -27.00 7.44 -17.58
C VAL A 238 -25.88 7.72 -18.56
N HIS A 239 -25.17 8.83 -18.40
CA HIS A 239 -24.02 9.18 -19.23
C HIS A 239 -23.06 10.09 -18.45
N HIS A 240 -21.87 10.36 -19.03
CA HIS A 240 -20.84 11.20 -18.42
C HIS A 240 -20.51 10.79 -16.97
N VAL A 241 -20.19 9.50 -16.79
CA VAL A 241 -19.92 8.91 -15.47
C VAL A 241 -18.44 9.03 -15.17
N HIS A 242 -18.11 9.75 -14.11
CA HIS A 242 -16.76 9.82 -13.56
C HIS A 242 -16.78 9.35 -12.11
N VAL A 243 -15.87 8.44 -11.78
CA VAL A 243 -15.68 7.93 -10.42
C VAL A 243 -14.22 8.06 -10.07
N TRP A 244 -13.92 8.65 -8.91
CA TRP A 244 -12.54 8.81 -8.46
C TRP A 244 -12.42 8.66 -6.95
N ASN A 245 -11.20 8.39 -6.51
CA ASN A 245 -10.85 8.28 -5.11
C ASN A 245 -10.37 9.63 -4.56
N LEU A 246 -11.01 10.10 -3.49
CA LEU A 246 -10.58 11.27 -2.69
C LEU A 246 -9.61 10.86 -1.57
N GLY A 247 -9.39 9.57 -1.38
CA GLY A 247 -8.49 8.95 -0.41
C GLY A 247 -8.67 7.42 -0.46
N GLU A 248 -8.13 6.70 0.51
CA GLU A 248 -8.22 5.23 0.52
C GLU A 248 -9.65 4.70 0.76
N HIS A 249 -10.48 5.48 1.47
CA HIS A 249 -11.84 5.07 1.87
C HIS A 249 -12.95 6.03 1.43
N HIS A 250 -12.62 7.08 0.70
CA HIS A 250 -13.58 8.10 0.29
C HIS A 250 -13.64 8.17 -1.23
N ARG A 251 -14.80 7.83 -1.78
CA ARG A 251 -15.06 7.86 -3.22
C ARG A 251 -15.98 9.03 -3.56
N ALA A 252 -15.74 9.60 -4.73
CA ALA A 252 -16.59 10.62 -5.31
C ALA A 252 -17.06 10.19 -6.70
N LEU A 253 -18.26 10.66 -7.05
CA LEU A 253 -18.91 10.36 -8.31
C LEU A 253 -19.53 11.64 -8.89
N GLU A 254 -19.37 11.80 -10.20
CA GLU A 254 -20.09 12.75 -11.03
C GLU A 254 -20.82 11.97 -12.12
N VAL A 255 -22.10 12.24 -12.30
CA VAL A 255 -22.92 11.56 -13.30
C VAL A 255 -24.02 12.45 -13.83
N HIS A 256 -24.29 12.29 -15.12
CA HIS A 256 -25.46 12.87 -15.77
C HIS A 256 -26.57 11.83 -15.85
N LEU A 257 -27.75 12.22 -15.38
CA LEU A 257 -28.92 11.36 -15.29
C LEU A 257 -30.07 11.97 -16.08
N THR A 258 -30.66 11.16 -16.95
CA THR A 258 -31.88 11.52 -17.69
C THR A 258 -33.07 10.96 -16.94
N PRO A 259 -33.91 11.78 -16.28
CA PRO A 259 -35.09 11.28 -15.59
C PRO A 259 -36.16 10.80 -16.57
N SER A 260 -36.91 9.75 -16.23
CA SER A 260 -38.00 9.23 -17.08
C SER A 260 -39.16 10.22 -17.24
N THR A 261 -39.23 11.24 -16.40
CA THR A 261 -40.20 12.34 -16.48
C THR A 261 -39.47 13.66 -16.63
N SER A 262 -39.87 14.50 -17.58
CA SER A 262 -39.29 15.83 -17.84
C SER A 262 -39.71 16.88 -16.79
N SER A 263 -39.46 16.59 -15.51
CA SER A 263 -39.77 17.47 -14.38
C SER A 263 -38.61 17.55 -13.39
N LEU A 264 -38.12 18.75 -13.14
CA LEU A 264 -37.08 19.00 -12.14
C LEU A 264 -37.52 18.56 -10.74
N GLN A 265 -38.80 18.73 -10.38
CA GLN A 265 -39.31 18.26 -9.08
C GLN A 265 -39.30 16.73 -8.97
N ALA A 266 -39.55 16.02 -10.07
CA ALA A 266 -39.43 14.57 -10.09
C ALA A 266 -37.97 14.15 -9.91
N PHE A 267 -37.04 14.81 -10.60
CA PHE A 267 -35.61 14.56 -10.45
C PHE A 267 -35.08 14.83 -9.04
N GLU A 268 -35.48 15.94 -8.40
CA GLU A 268 -35.08 16.23 -7.02
C GLU A 268 -35.47 15.12 -6.03
N ARG A 269 -36.60 14.45 -6.24
CA ARG A 269 -37.04 13.32 -5.41
C ARG A 269 -36.20 12.05 -5.62
N LEU A 270 -35.54 11.91 -6.77
CA LEU A 270 -34.68 10.76 -7.08
C LEU A 270 -33.27 10.89 -6.49
N LYS A 271 -32.81 12.12 -6.21
CA LYS A 271 -31.43 12.35 -5.75
C LYS A 271 -31.09 11.65 -4.45
N GLN A 272 -31.99 11.68 -3.46
CA GLN A 272 -31.70 11.09 -2.14
C GLN A 272 -31.65 9.55 -2.19
N PRO A 273 -32.64 8.84 -2.76
CA PRO A 273 -32.57 7.38 -2.92
C PRO A 273 -31.33 6.90 -3.68
N ILE A 274 -30.93 7.62 -4.73
CA ILE A 274 -29.72 7.30 -5.50
C ILE A 274 -28.47 7.49 -4.65
N ARG A 275 -28.37 8.59 -3.89
CA ARG A 275 -27.24 8.82 -2.98
C ARG A 275 -27.15 7.76 -1.89
N ASP A 276 -28.27 7.36 -1.31
CA ASP A 276 -28.31 6.33 -0.28
C ASP A 276 -27.84 4.98 -0.86
N MET A 277 -28.32 4.61 -2.05
CA MET A 277 -27.88 3.42 -2.78
C MET A 277 -26.37 3.45 -3.08
N LEU A 278 -25.86 4.59 -3.57
CA LEU A 278 -24.45 4.78 -3.88
C LEU A 278 -23.55 4.66 -2.63
N LEU A 279 -24.01 5.19 -1.50
CA LEU A 279 -23.31 5.07 -0.22
C LEU A 279 -23.33 3.64 0.32
N GLU A 280 -24.51 3.00 0.36
CA GLU A 280 -24.69 1.68 0.97
C GLU A 280 -24.05 0.55 0.16
N LYS A 281 -24.16 0.58 -1.17
CA LYS A 281 -23.64 -0.49 -2.04
C LYS A 281 -22.19 -0.28 -2.47
N PHE A 282 -21.77 0.97 -2.67
CA PHE A 282 -20.49 1.28 -3.32
C PHE A 282 -19.57 2.18 -2.48
N GLY A 283 -19.99 2.63 -1.29
CA GLY A 283 -19.20 3.49 -0.41
C GLY A 283 -18.98 4.91 -0.97
N ILE A 284 -19.81 5.37 -1.90
CA ILE A 284 -19.69 6.69 -2.53
C ILE A 284 -20.41 7.72 -1.65
N ALA A 285 -19.64 8.44 -0.84
CA ALA A 285 -20.16 9.44 0.09
C ALA A 285 -20.38 10.82 -0.56
N HIS A 286 -19.72 11.10 -1.69
CA HIS A 286 -19.84 12.36 -2.39
C HIS A 286 -20.31 12.14 -3.84
N ALA A 287 -21.56 12.52 -4.14
CA ALA A 287 -22.13 12.32 -5.46
C ALA A 287 -22.79 13.60 -6.00
N THR A 288 -22.30 14.05 -7.17
CA THR A 288 -22.90 15.11 -7.98
C THR A 288 -23.77 14.47 -9.05
N LEU A 289 -25.08 14.74 -8.97
CA LEU A 289 -26.08 14.20 -9.89
C LEU A 289 -26.63 15.36 -10.74
N GLU A 290 -26.25 15.41 -12.02
CA GLU A 290 -26.72 16.41 -12.98
C GLU A 290 -27.95 15.92 -13.73
N ALA A 291 -28.93 16.81 -13.92
CA ALA A 291 -30.18 16.50 -14.61
C ALA A 291 -30.06 16.81 -16.11
N CYS A 292 -30.33 15.83 -16.95
CA CYS A 292 -30.34 15.99 -18.40
C CYS A 292 -31.76 15.86 -18.96
N LEU A 293 -32.33 16.99 -19.41
CA LEU A 293 -33.72 17.07 -19.86
C LEU A 293 -33.88 17.22 -21.40
N ALA A 294 -32.77 17.38 -22.13
CA ALA A 294 -32.77 17.68 -23.56
C ALA A 294 -32.36 16.46 -24.42
N THR A 295 -32.76 16.49 -25.69
CA THR A 295 -32.38 15.53 -26.75
C THR A 295 -30.95 15.71 -27.28
N GLU A 296 -30.20 16.71 -26.80
CA GLU A 296 -28.81 17.01 -27.19
C GLU A 296 -27.85 16.78 -26.01
N CYS A 297 -28.04 15.70 -25.25
CA CYS A 297 -26.96 15.20 -24.43
C CYS A 297 -26.01 14.42 -25.34
N ASP A 298 -24.73 14.72 -25.28
CA ASP A 298 -23.73 13.97 -26.06
C ASP A 298 -23.79 12.50 -25.62
N ASP A 299 -24.37 11.65 -26.47
CA ASP A 299 -24.80 10.27 -26.12
C ASP A 299 -23.63 9.32 -25.82
N GLN A 300 -22.37 9.77 -25.96
CA GLN A 300 -21.19 8.95 -25.77
C GLN A 300 -20.20 9.52 -24.77
N LEU A 301 -20.39 9.28 -23.47
CA LEU A 301 -19.29 9.44 -22.48
C LEU A 301 -19.45 8.48 -21.28
N ILE A 302 -19.85 7.22 -21.49
CA ILE A 302 -19.46 6.16 -20.54
C ILE A 302 -18.15 5.58 -21.10
N PRO A 303 -17.00 5.78 -20.42
CA PRO A 303 -15.76 5.16 -20.85
C PRO A 303 -15.97 3.65 -20.94
N THR A 304 -15.82 3.08 -22.13
CA THR A 304 -15.79 1.62 -22.28
C THR A 304 -14.40 1.14 -21.90
N HIS A 305 -14.30 0.26 -20.91
CA HIS A 305 -13.03 -0.40 -20.61
C HIS A 305 -12.53 -1.17 -21.85
N PRO A 306 -11.22 -1.14 -22.17
CA PRO A 306 -10.67 -2.13 -23.08
C PRO A 306 -10.95 -3.52 -22.50
N PRO A 307 -11.22 -4.56 -23.33
CA PRO A 307 -11.46 -5.90 -22.82
C PRO A 307 -10.30 -6.30 -21.91
N ALA A 308 -10.64 -6.85 -20.73
CA ALA A 308 -9.67 -7.28 -19.72
C ALA A 308 -8.53 -8.04 -20.42
N SER A 309 -7.30 -7.53 -20.30
CA SER A 309 -6.13 -8.29 -20.72
C SER A 309 -6.09 -9.55 -19.86
N ASP A 310 -6.21 -10.69 -20.53
CA ASP A 310 -6.13 -12.02 -19.94
C ASP A 310 -4.96 -12.07 -18.94
N PRO A 311 -5.18 -12.36 -17.64
CA PRO A 311 -4.09 -12.45 -16.67
C PRO A 311 -3.11 -13.61 -16.96
N ASP A 312 -3.39 -14.46 -17.96
CA ASP A 312 -2.53 -15.54 -18.43
C ASP A 312 -1.61 -15.16 -19.64
N HIS A 313 -1.46 -13.87 -19.97
CA HIS A 313 -0.52 -13.39 -21.00
C HIS A 313 0.41 -12.24 -20.57
#